data_AF-A0A166AFK9-F1
#
_entry.id   AF-A0A166AFK9-F1
#
_cell.length_a   1.000
_cell.length_b   1.000
_cell.length_c   1.000
_cell.angle_alpha   90.00
_cell.angle_beta   90.00
_cell.angle_gamma   90.00
#
_symmetry.space_group_name_H-M   'P 1'
#
loop_
_entity.id
_entity.type
_entity.pdbx_description
1 polymer ?
#
loop_
_entity_poly.entity_id
_entity_poly.type
_entity_poly.pdbx_seq_one_letter_code
_entity_poly.pdbx_strand_id
1 'polypeptide(L)'
;MEAYVRTNRSSVIVNLCVSGVLLPASVVLAYFTFRRSKKLHLTASWYLVSFATACLVGFHASVLAWAISSIPLITSGGPWADGIFYAERIIQPVLTAFFALYGLTTLAACRTAFWEITAHRVFERHNMGRWILLAFDILPVLVASTFFIVDVMSSVNSYRFYYSDWFRNGSLNKPLLDHLFDTGARIVQYATAAGYVNAAFGMYFARRWTNEFQYGASLADAMFRVVAPTLLFQVLLVVPTAALRIKIVFYTSIFVRVQQLLVTSLLAWTLWKYPLKESADDEPVLPALSMLWTAEKRAVAAPCT
;
A
#
# COMPACT_ATOMS: atom_id res chain seq x y z
N MET A 1 -38.36 0.69 3.35
CA MET A 1 -37.91 0.96 1.96
C MET A 1 -37.36 2.38 1.82
N GLU A 2 -38.06 3.42 2.31
CA GLU A 2 -37.58 4.82 2.29
C GLU A 2 -36.24 5.06 3.00
N ALA A 3 -36.03 4.47 4.19
CA ALA A 3 -34.77 4.61 4.93
C ALA A 3 -33.58 4.03 4.13
N TYR A 4 -33.77 2.85 3.52
CA TYR A 4 -32.78 2.20 2.66
C TYR A 4 -32.45 3.05 1.41
N VAL A 5 -33.47 3.64 0.79
CA VAL A 5 -33.30 4.56 -0.35
C VAL A 5 -32.57 5.84 0.06
N ARG A 6 -32.88 6.45 1.22
CA ARG A 6 -32.15 7.63 1.74
C ARG A 6 -30.70 7.31 2.07
N THR A 7 -30.41 6.17 2.70
CA THR A 7 -29.05 5.77 3.03
C THR A 7 -28.19 5.55 1.78
N ASN A 8 -28.75 4.93 0.73
CA ASN A 8 -28.06 4.79 -0.55
C ASN A 8 -27.82 6.13 -1.26
N ARG A 9 -28.81 7.04 -1.23
CA ARG A 9 -28.65 8.41 -1.78
C ARG A 9 -27.49 9.16 -1.13
N SER A 10 -27.45 9.19 0.20
CA SER A 10 -26.39 9.85 0.95
C SER A 10 -25.02 9.22 0.69
N SER A 11 -24.94 7.88 0.57
CA SER A 11 -23.69 7.18 0.26
C SER A 11 -23.12 7.55 -1.11
N VAL A 12 -23.97 7.64 -2.14
CA VAL A 12 -23.55 8.02 -3.50
C VAL A 12 -23.07 9.47 -3.55
N ILE A 13 -23.80 10.40 -2.91
CA ILE A 13 -23.40 11.82 -2.84
C ILE A 13 -22.04 11.97 -2.14
N VAL A 14 -21.86 11.30 -1.00
CA VAL A 14 -20.58 11.32 -0.28
C VAL A 14 -19.44 10.76 -1.13
N ASN A 15 -19.67 9.65 -1.84
CA ASN A 15 -18.65 9.08 -2.72
C ASN A 15 -18.27 10.01 -3.88
N LEU A 16 -19.27 10.67 -4.48
CA LEU A 16 -19.08 11.64 -5.55
C LEU A 16 -18.30 12.87 -5.06
N CYS A 17 -18.68 13.46 -3.94
CA CYS A 17 -17.97 14.61 -3.36
C CYS A 17 -16.54 14.27 -2.98
N VAL A 18 -16.33 13.16 -2.28
CA VAL A 18 -14.99 12.78 -1.78
C VAL A 18 -14.06 12.41 -2.93
N SER A 19 -14.51 11.60 -3.88
CA SER A 19 -13.67 11.27 -5.05
C SER A 19 -13.51 12.47 -5.97
N GLY A 20 -14.50 13.37 -6.08
CA GLY A 20 -14.38 14.62 -6.83
C GLY A 20 -13.31 15.56 -6.27
N VAL A 21 -13.12 15.58 -4.94
CA VAL A 21 -12.06 16.37 -4.28
C VAL A 21 -10.70 15.66 -4.34
N LEU A 22 -10.66 14.35 -4.09
CA LEU A 22 -9.41 13.58 -4.01
C LEU A 22 -8.81 13.25 -5.38
N LEU A 23 -9.63 13.18 -6.45
CA LEU A 23 -9.15 12.87 -7.79
C LEU A 23 -8.18 13.95 -8.33
N PRO A 24 -8.48 15.26 -8.31
CA PRO A 24 -7.52 16.28 -8.70
C PRO A 24 -6.20 16.20 -7.92
N ALA A 25 -6.26 16.00 -6.60
CA ALA A 25 -5.06 15.85 -5.77
C ALA A 25 -4.23 14.62 -6.19
N SER A 26 -4.89 13.50 -6.48
CA SER A 26 -4.26 12.27 -6.96
C SER A 26 -3.62 12.46 -8.33
N VAL A 27 -4.27 13.21 -9.24
CA VAL A 27 -3.74 13.52 -10.57
C VAL A 27 -2.51 14.42 -10.49
N VAL A 28 -2.53 15.45 -9.64
CA VAL A 28 -1.36 16.31 -9.40
C VAL A 28 -0.19 15.50 -8.84
N LEU A 29 -0.47 14.60 -7.90
CA LEU A 29 0.53 13.70 -7.34
C LEU A 29 1.10 12.76 -8.40
N ALA A 30 0.25 12.15 -9.24
CA ALA A 30 0.68 11.28 -10.33
C ALA A 30 1.56 12.04 -11.35
N TYR A 31 1.15 13.24 -11.75
CA TYR A 31 1.94 14.10 -12.64
C TYR A 31 3.34 14.41 -12.05
N PHE A 32 3.42 14.59 -10.74
CA PHE A 32 4.68 14.80 -10.05
C PHE A 32 5.55 13.54 -10.01
N THR A 33 4.97 12.38 -9.71
CA THR A 33 5.71 11.11 -9.57
C THR A 33 6.17 10.55 -10.90
N PHE A 34 5.45 10.76 -12.00
CA PHE A 34 5.88 10.33 -13.35
C PHE A 34 7.16 10.99 -13.88
N ARG A 35 7.70 11.99 -13.17
CA ARG A 35 9.00 12.58 -13.49
C ARG A 35 10.12 11.55 -13.29
N ARG A 36 11.22 11.70 -14.03
CA ARG A 36 12.40 10.84 -13.83
C ARG A 36 12.95 10.99 -12.40
N SER A 37 13.39 9.87 -11.81
CA SER A 37 14.11 9.92 -10.54
C SER A 37 15.37 10.77 -10.70
N LYS A 38 15.70 11.54 -9.65
CA LYS A 38 16.94 12.32 -9.63
C LYS A 38 18.12 11.37 -9.42
N LYS A 39 19.31 11.79 -9.87
CA LYS A 39 20.57 11.10 -9.55
C LYS A 39 20.69 10.93 -8.02
N LEU A 40 21.18 9.78 -7.56
CA LEU A 40 21.31 9.42 -6.14
C LEU A 40 19.99 9.22 -5.38
N HIS A 41 18.82 9.13 -6.03
CA HIS A 41 17.56 8.79 -5.37
C HIS A 41 17.12 7.36 -5.71
N LEU A 42 16.27 6.78 -4.86
CA LEU A 42 15.74 5.43 -5.06
C LEU A 42 14.93 5.40 -6.36
N THR A 43 15.29 4.53 -7.30
CA THR A 43 14.75 4.56 -8.66
C THR A 43 13.61 3.57 -8.80
N ALA A 44 13.81 2.32 -8.36
CA ALA A 44 12.77 1.30 -8.47
C ALA A 44 11.57 1.64 -7.57
N SER A 45 11.82 2.08 -6.33
CA SER A 45 10.77 2.56 -5.45
C SER A 45 10.01 3.76 -6.02
N TRP A 46 10.70 4.70 -6.65
CA TRP A 46 10.06 5.87 -7.25
C TRP A 46 9.06 5.50 -8.36
N TYR A 47 9.43 4.55 -9.23
CA TYR A 47 8.52 4.06 -10.26
C TYR A 47 7.35 3.26 -9.68
N LEU A 48 7.56 2.49 -8.61
CA LEU A 48 6.49 1.80 -7.92
C LEU A 48 5.51 2.77 -7.24
N VAL A 49 6.01 3.87 -6.66
CA VAL A 49 5.16 4.96 -6.14
C VAL A 49 4.38 5.61 -7.28
N SER A 50 5.01 5.85 -8.43
CA SER A 50 4.33 6.41 -9.61
C SER A 50 3.17 5.51 -10.06
N PHE A 51 3.41 4.20 -10.11
CA PHE A 51 2.37 3.24 -10.44
C PHE A 51 1.26 3.17 -9.37
N ALA A 52 1.61 3.25 -8.08
CA ALA A 52 0.63 3.35 -6.99
C ALA A 52 -0.26 4.61 -7.14
N THR A 53 0.33 5.75 -7.50
CA THR A 53 -0.43 6.99 -7.72
C THR A 53 -1.34 6.92 -8.94
N ALA A 54 -0.92 6.23 -10.01
CA ALA A 54 -1.78 5.95 -11.15
C ALA A 54 -2.97 5.04 -10.78
N CYS A 55 -2.72 4.03 -9.95
CA CYS A 55 -3.78 3.18 -9.40
C CYS A 55 -4.75 3.97 -8.52
N LEU A 56 -4.26 4.93 -7.72
CA LEU A 56 -5.10 5.79 -6.91
C LEU A 56 -6.01 6.70 -7.77
N VAL A 57 -5.47 7.26 -8.86
CA VAL A 57 -6.25 8.02 -9.85
C VAL A 57 -7.33 7.14 -10.48
N GLY A 58 -6.95 5.94 -10.95
CA GLY A 58 -7.88 4.97 -11.54
C GLY A 58 -8.99 4.56 -10.56
N PHE A 59 -8.65 4.36 -9.30
CA PHE A 59 -9.60 4.08 -8.23
C PHE A 59 -10.60 5.22 -8.05
N HIS A 60 -10.14 6.47 -7.87
CA HIS A 60 -11.05 7.61 -7.68
C HIS A 60 -11.91 7.90 -8.91
N ALA A 61 -11.36 7.75 -10.12
CA ALA A 61 -12.12 7.85 -11.37
C ALA A 61 -13.20 6.78 -11.46
N SER A 62 -12.89 5.54 -11.06
CA SER A 62 -13.86 4.43 -11.03
C SER A 62 -14.98 4.67 -10.01
N VAL A 63 -14.64 5.16 -8.81
CA VAL A 63 -15.65 5.53 -7.80
C VAL A 63 -16.56 6.66 -8.31
N LEU A 64 -15.98 7.66 -8.99
CA LEU A 64 -16.74 8.78 -9.56
C LEU A 64 -17.67 8.29 -10.69
N ALA A 65 -17.17 7.45 -11.59
CA ALA A 65 -17.94 6.85 -12.66
C ALA A 65 -19.10 6.00 -12.12
N TRP A 66 -18.84 5.18 -11.10
CA TRP A 66 -19.88 4.40 -10.41
C TRP A 66 -20.93 5.34 -9.81
N ALA A 67 -20.52 6.34 -9.03
CA ALA A 67 -21.45 7.26 -8.38
C ALA A 67 -22.32 8.04 -9.39
N ILE A 68 -21.74 8.50 -10.51
CA ILE A 68 -22.48 9.17 -11.59
C ILE A 68 -23.49 8.23 -12.24
N SER A 69 -23.09 6.99 -12.52
CA SER A 69 -23.98 5.98 -13.12
C SER A 69 -25.18 5.63 -12.23
N SER A 70 -25.05 5.83 -10.91
CA SER A 70 -26.13 5.60 -9.93
C SER A 70 -27.07 6.81 -9.74
N ILE A 71 -26.77 8.00 -10.28
CA ILE A 71 -27.60 9.21 -10.11
C ILE A 71 -29.03 9.03 -10.68
N PRO A 72 -29.23 8.49 -11.90
CA PRO A 72 -30.58 8.29 -12.45
C PRO A 72 -31.45 7.35 -11.59
N LEU A 73 -30.82 6.40 -10.90
CA LEU A 73 -31.45 5.43 -9.98
C LEU A 73 -31.98 6.12 -8.72
N ILE A 74 -31.25 7.15 -8.29
CA ILE A 74 -31.60 7.98 -7.13
C ILE A 74 -32.74 8.93 -7.47
N THR A 75 -32.78 9.54 -8.65
CA THR A 75 -33.74 10.61 -8.98
C THR A 75 -35.07 10.11 -9.52
N SER A 76 -35.12 8.97 -10.21
CA SER A 76 -36.33 8.50 -10.90
C SER A 76 -37.26 7.62 -10.07
N GLY A 77 -36.78 6.98 -8.98
CA GLY A 77 -37.58 6.11 -8.11
C GLY A 77 -38.21 4.87 -8.81
N GLY A 78 -37.95 4.68 -10.09
CA GLY A 78 -38.50 3.63 -10.94
C GLY A 78 -37.63 2.37 -11.00
N PRO A 79 -38.10 1.31 -11.69
CA PRO A 79 -37.38 0.04 -11.76
C PRO A 79 -35.98 0.22 -12.38
N TRP A 80 -35.05 -0.54 -11.82
CA TRP A 80 -33.62 -0.57 -12.16
C TRP A 80 -33.46 -0.79 -13.68
N ALA A 81 -33.12 0.25 -14.44
CA ALA A 81 -32.89 0.08 -15.87
C ALA A 81 -31.65 -0.79 -16.08
N ASP A 82 -31.76 -1.81 -16.94
CA ASP A 82 -30.71 -2.80 -17.23
C ASP A 82 -29.32 -2.18 -17.46
N GLY A 83 -29.25 -0.97 -18.04
CA GLY A 83 -28.00 -0.22 -18.26
C GLY A 83 -27.19 0.11 -17.00
N ILE A 84 -27.83 0.26 -15.83
CA ILE A 84 -27.13 0.55 -14.56
C ILE A 84 -26.56 -0.75 -13.98
N PHE A 85 -27.27 -1.87 -14.15
CA PHE A 85 -26.75 -3.19 -13.83
C PHE A 85 -25.48 -3.51 -14.65
N TYR A 86 -25.43 -3.09 -15.93
CA TYR A 86 -24.22 -3.19 -16.75
C TYR A 86 -23.08 -2.28 -16.27
N ALA A 87 -23.37 -1.03 -15.86
CA ALA A 87 -22.36 -0.10 -15.35
C ALA A 87 -21.73 -0.60 -14.03
N GLU A 88 -22.53 -1.07 -13.07
CA GLU A 88 -22.01 -1.68 -11.83
C GLU A 88 -21.17 -2.93 -12.13
N ARG A 89 -21.60 -3.77 -13.08
CA ARG A 89 -20.90 -4.99 -13.48
C ARG A 89 -19.52 -4.75 -14.11
N ILE A 90 -19.34 -3.61 -14.79
CA ILE A 90 -18.06 -3.26 -15.43
C ILE A 90 -17.17 -2.45 -14.47
N ILE A 91 -17.76 -1.51 -13.72
CA ILE A 91 -16.99 -0.56 -12.90
C ILE A 91 -16.52 -1.20 -11.59
N GLN A 92 -17.30 -2.10 -10.99
CA GLN A 92 -16.95 -2.70 -9.70
C GLN A 92 -15.67 -3.57 -9.76
N PRO A 93 -15.45 -4.45 -10.75
CA PRO A 93 -14.19 -5.17 -10.88
C PRO A 93 -12.99 -4.23 -11.09
N VAL A 94 -13.17 -3.16 -11.86
CA VAL A 94 -12.12 -2.17 -12.14
C VAL A 94 -11.76 -1.39 -10.87
N LEU A 95 -12.75 -0.98 -10.09
CA LEU A 95 -12.55 -0.34 -8.78
C LEU A 95 -11.77 -1.26 -7.82
N THR A 96 -12.18 -2.53 -7.71
CA THR A 96 -11.51 -3.53 -6.86
C THR A 96 -10.07 -3.76 -7.30
N ALA A 97 -9.84 -3.87 -8.61
CA ALA A 97 -8.50 -4.06 -9.17
C ALA A 97 -7.59 -2.85 -8.85
N PHE A 98 -8.05 -1.62 -9.09
CA PHE A 98 -7.26 -0.43 -8.78
C PHE A 98 -6.99 -0.27 -7.28
N PHE A 99 -7.97 -0.59 -6.42
CA PHE A 99 -7.76 -0.59 -4.97
C PHE A 99 -6.69 -1.60 -4.54
N ALA A 100 -6.78 -2.84 -5.04
CA ALA A 100 -5.83 -3.90 -4.72
C ALA A 100 -4.43 -3.58 -5.24
N LEU A 101 -4.33 -3.15 -6.50
CA LEU A 101 -3.06 -2.75 -7.11
C LEU A 101 -2.44 -1.58 -6.37
N TYR A 102 -3.20 -0.56 -5.98
CA TYR A 102 -2.71 0.52 -5.12
C TYR A 102 -2.04 -0.03 -3.84
N GLY A 103 -2.71 -0.94 -3.12
CA GLY A 103 -2.20 -1.47 -1.86
C GLY A 103 -0.91 -2.26 -2.03
N LEU A 104 -0.88 -3.15 -3.04
CA LEU A 104 0.27 -3.98 -3.38
C LEU A 104 1.46 -3.15 -3.84
N THR A 105 1.23 -2.17 -4.69
CA THR A 105 2.30 -1.33 -5.26
C THR A 105 2.89 -0.39 -4.22
N THR A 106 2.07 0.14 -3.30
CA THR A 106 2.54 0.90 -2.13
C THR A 106 3.41 0.04 -1.22
N LEU A 107 2.99 -1.20 -0.94
CA LEU A 107 3.78 -2.14 -0.14
C LEU A 107 5.11 -2.47 -0.85
N ALA A 108 5.05 -2.81 -2.14
CA ALA A 108 6.21 -3.10 -2.95
C ALA A 108 7.18 -1.91 -3.01
N ALA A 109 6.68 -0.67 -3.12
CA ALA A 109 7.51 0.53 -3.11
C ALA A 109 8.29 0.68 -1.79
N CYS A 110 7.63 0.47 -0.65
CA CYS A 110 8.25 0.53 0.68
C CYS A 110 9.30 -0.56 0.87
N ARG A 111 9.03 -1.80 0.43
CA ARG A 111 9.97 -2.91 0.53
C ARG A 111 11.15 -2.73 -0.43
N THR A 112 10.89 -2.31 -1.65
CA THR A 112 11.94 -1.96 -2.61
C THR A 112 12.83 -0.85 -2.07
N ALA A 113 12.27 0.10 -1.32
CA ALA A 113 13.03 1.22 -0.78
C ALA A 113 14.01 0.73 0.29
N PHE A 114 13.57 -0.19 1.15
CA PHE A 114 14.44 -0.89 2.09
C PHE A 114 15.60 -1.61 1.36
N TRP A 115 15.29 -2.31 0.26
CA TRP A 115 16.30 -3.04 -0.51
C TRP A 115 17.28 -2.12 -1.23
N GLU A 116 16.81 -1.02 -1.82
CA GLU A 116 17.67 -0.02 -2.47
C GLU A 116 18.55 0.71 -1.44
N ILE A 117 18.01 1.07 -0.26
CA ILE A 117 18.80 1.69 0.82
C ILE A 117 19.89 0.73 1.32
N THR A 118 19.56 -0.55 1.50
CA THR A 118 20.46 -1.56 2.07
C THR A 118 21.28 -2.31 1.02
N ALA A 119 21.21 -1.93 -0.25
CA ALA A 119 21.94 -2.58 -1.34
C ALA A 119 23.47 -2.37 -1.25
N HIS A 120 23.90 -1.31 -0.56
CA HIS A 120 25.32 -0.97 -0.45
C HIS A 120 26.12 -2.04 0.31
N ARG A 121 27.39 -2.26 -0.10
CA ARG A 121 28.26 -3.32 0.45
C ARG A 121 28.50 -3.22 1.96
N VAL A 122 28.41 -2.01 2.52
CA VAL A 122 28.52 -1.78 3.97
C VAL A 122 27.50 -2.60 4.78
N PHE A 123 26.37 -2.98 4.17
CA PHE A 123 25.32 -3.75 4.84
C PHE A 123 25.49 -5.29 4.71
N GLU A 124 26.58 -5.80 4.14
CA GLU A 124 26.80 -7.24 3.96
C GLU A 124 26.72 -8.04 5.27
N ARG A 125 27.23 -7.47 6.37
CA ARG A 125 27.13 -8.11 7.70
C ARG A 125 25.69 -8.28 8.22
N HIS A 126 24.73 -7.58 7.61
CA HIS A 126 23.30 -7.70 7.93
C HIS A 126 22.55 -8.60 6.94
N ASN A 127 23.23 -9.30 6.04
CA ASN A 127 22.61 -10.15 5.02
C ASN A 127 21.64 -11.18 5.62
N MET A 128 21.97 -11.82 6.75
CA MET A 128 21.05 -12.76 7.40
C MET A 128 19.72 -12.08 7.82
N GLY A 129 19.79 -10.88 8.42
CA GLY A 129 18.60 -10.10 8.76
C GLY A 129 17.80 -9.66 7.52
N ARG A 130 18.50 -9.27 6.45
CA ARG A 130 17.89 -8.94 5.16
C ARG A 130 17.16 -10.15 4.56
N TRP A 131 17.75 -11.34 4.59
CA TRP A 131 17.12 -12.59 4.10
C TRP A 131 15.88 -12.97 4.91
N ILE A 132 15.91 -12.82 6.23
CA ILE A 132 14.72 -13.04 7.07
C ILE A 132 13.60 -12.08 6.66
N LEU A 133 13.92 -10.80 6.48
CA LEU A 133 12.96 -9.80 6.02
C LEU A 133 12.43 -10.09 4.61
N LEU A 134 13.24 -10.67 3.72
CA LEU A 134 12.81 -11.14 2.40
C LEU A 134 11.81 -12.31 2.51
N ALA A 135 12.08 -13.28 3.38
CA ALA A 135 11.18 -14.41 3.59
C ALA A 135 9.79 -13.94 4.05
N PHE A 136 9.75 -12.91 4.91
CA PHE A 136 8.50 -12.26 5.31
C PHE A 136 7.85 -11.44 4.19
N ASP A 137 8.57 -11.01 3.15
CA ASP A 137 7.98 -10.34 1.98
C ASP A 137 7.29 -11.32 1.04
N ILE A 138 7.83 -12.52 0.91
CA ILE A 138 7.31 -13.55 0.02
C ILE A 138 5.93 -14.05 0.51
N LEU A 139 5.73 -14.13 1.83
CA LEU A 139 4.49 -14.64 2.41
C LEU A 139 3.24 -13.80 2.05
N PRO A 140 3.19 -12.46 2.25
CA PRO A 140 2.09 -11.63 1.80
C PRO A 140 1.88 -11.66 0.30
N VAL A 141 2.95 -11.73 -0.50
CA VAL A 141 2.86 -11.80 -1.97
C VAL A 141 2.19 -13.10 -2.38
N LEU A 142 2.62 -14.25 -1.85
CA LEU A 142 2.02 -15.55 -2.17
C LEU A 142 0.54 -15.60 -1.76
N VAL A 143 0.19 -15.07 -0.59
CA VAL A 143 -1.19 -15.02 -0.11
C VAL A 143 -2.04 -14.10 -1.00
N ALA A 144 -1.54 -12.92 -1.36
CA ALA A 144 -2.25 -11.97 -2.22
C ALA A 144 -2.41 -12.49 -3.66
N SER A 145 -1.37 -13.10 -4.24
CA SER A 145 -1.43 -13.69 -5.58
C SER A 145 -2.41 -14.86 -5.65
N THR A 146 -2.38 -15.75 -4.65
CA THR A 146 -3.31 -16.88 -4.58
C THR A 146 -4.75 -16.39 -4.49
N PHE A 147 -5.02 -15.37 -3.66
CA PHE A 147 -6.36 -14.80 -3.56
C PHE A 147 -6.79 -14.05 -4.82
N PHE A 148 -5.91 -13.26 -5.44
CA PHE A 148 -6.20 -12.58 -6.71
C PHE A 148 -6.57 -13.59 -7.80
N ILE A 149 -5.84 -14.71 -7.91
CA ILE A 149 -6.15 -15.79 -8.84
C ILE A 149 -7.53 -16.38 -8.53
N VAL A 150 -7.84 -16.66 -7.26
CA VAL A 150 -9.16 -17.18 -6.84
C VAL A 150 -10.29 -16.20 -7.16
N ASP A 151 -10.09 -14.90 -6.89
CA ASP A 151 -11.10 -13.85 -7.11
C ASP A 151 -11.35 -13.60 -8.60
N VAL A 152 -10.29 -13.57 -9.41
CA VAL A 152 -10.40 -13.48 -10.88
C VAL A 152 -11.07 -14.72 -11.46
N MET A 153 -10.60 -15.92 -11.09
CA MET A 153 -11.20 -17.18 -11.54
C MET A 153 -12.67 -17.25 -11.16
N SER A 154 -13.04 -16.81 -9.97
CA SER A 154 -14.43 -16.82 -9.55
C SER A 154 -15.25 -15.70 -10.19
N SER A 155 -14.69 -14.52 -10.47
CA SER A 155 -15.38 -13.47 -11.23
C SER A 155 -15.66 -13.91 -12.67
N VAL A 156 -14.70 -14.59 -13.29
CA VAL A 156 -14.84 -15.20 -14.63
C VAL A 156 -15.82 -16.37 -14.61
N ASN A 157 -15.81 -17.19 -13.57
CA ASN A 157 -16.77 -18.29 -13.42
C ASN A 157 -18.19 -17.75 -13.17
N SER A 158 -18.38 -16.78 -12.26
CA SER A 158 -19.66 -16.10 -12.07
C SER A 158 -20.17 -15.47 -13.38
N TYR A 159 -19.27 -14.95 -14.23
CA TYR A 159 -19.59 -14.46 -15.56
C TYR A 159 -20.07 -15.57 -16.51
N ARG A 160 -19.45 -16.76 -16.48
CA ARG A 160 -19.85 -17.93 -17.31
C ARG A 160 -21.11 -18.65 -16.81
N PHE A 161 -21.31 -18.76 -15.50
CA PHE A 161 -22.37 -19.58 -14.92
C PHE A 161 -23.74 -18.89 -14.83
N TYR A 162 -23.81 -17.56 -14.95
CA TYR A 162 -25.11 -16.85 -14.97
C TYR A 162 -25.90 -17.02 -16.28
N TYR A 163 -25.26 -17.53 -17.34
CA TYR A 163 -25.94 -17.95 -18.58
C TYR A 163 -26.49 -19.39 -18.52
N SER A 164 -26.20 -20.14 -17.46
CA SER A 164 -26.81 -21.44 -17.22
C SER A 164 -27.87 -21.31 -16.12
N ASP A 165 -29.11 -21.72 -16.41
CA ASP A 165 -30.26 -21.74 -15.49
C ASP A 165 -30.03 -22.50 -14.16
N TRP A 166 -28.86 -23.11 -13.99
CA TRP A 166 -28.47 -23.99 -12.89
C TRP A 166 -28.24 -23.27 -11.53
N PHE A 167 -28.16 -21.93 -11.50
CA PHE A 167 -27.95 -21.17 -10.25
C PHE A 167 -29.17 -20.41 -9.73
N ARG A 168 -30.26 -20.31 -10.51
CA ARG A 168 -31.49 -19.65 -10.04
C ARG A 168 -32.21 -20.50 -8.98
N ASN A 169 -31.94 -21.80 -8.95
CA ASN A 169 -32.49 -22.77 -8.01
C ASN A 169 -31.40 -23.41 -7.13
N GLY A 170 -30.98 -22.71 -6.06
CA GLY A 170 -30.55 -23.34 -4.80
C GLY A 170 -29.43 -24.40 -4.81
N SER A 171 -28.36 -24.27 -5.60
CA SER A 171 -27.25 -25.23 -5.52
C SER A 171 -26.39 -25.03 -4.26
N LEU A 172 -26.03 -26.15 -3.61
CA LEU A 172 -25.21 -26.26 -2.39
C LEU A 172 -23.87 -25.48 -2.43
N ASN A 173 -23.40 -25.07 -3.61
CA ASN A 173 -22.10 -24.42 -3.79
C ASN A 173 -22.12 -22.92 -3.51
N LYS A 174 -23.28 -22.24 -3.54
CA LYS A 174 -23.38 -20.81 -3.26
C LYS A 174 -22.90 -20.43 -1.84
N PRO A 175 -23.38 -21.07 -0.76
CA PRO A 175 -22.91 -20.76 0.60
C PRO A 175 -21.43 -21.11 0.80
N LEU A 176 -20.92 -22.16 0.15
CA LEU A 176 -19.49 -22.52 0.21
C LEU A 176 -18.62 -21.46 -0.48
N LEU A 177 -19.00 -21.02 -1.68
CA LEU A 177 -18.34 -19.92 -2.40
C LEU A 177 -18.37 -18.64 -1.58
N ASP A 178 -19.54 -18.23 -1.09
CA ASP A 178 -19.69 -17.03 -0.25
C ASP A 178 -18.82 -17.09 1.01
N HIS A 179 -18.70 -18.27 1.63
CA HIS A 179 -17.86 -18.47 2.81
C HIS A 179 -16.36 -18.47 2.49
N LEU A 180 -15.95 -19.07 1.36
CA LEU A 180 -14.57 -19.00 0.86
C LEU A 180 -14.17 -17.56 0.50
N PHE A 181 -15.08 -16.78 -0.09
CA PHE A 181 -14.86 -15.37 -0.38
C PHE A 181 -14.76 -14.51 0.88
N ASP A 182 -15.65 -14.71 1.85
CA ASP A 182 -15.56 -14.00 3.13
C ASP A 182 -14.24 -14.30 3.86
N THR A 183 -13.84 -15.57 3.86
CA THR A 183 -12.61 -16.02 4.51
C THR A 183 -11.38 -15.49 3.78
N GLY A 184 -11.35 -15.59 2.45
CA GLY A 184 -10.20 -15.12 1.67
C GLY A 184 -10.06 -13.59 1.69
N ALA A 185 -11.16 -12.84 1.68
CA ALA A 185 -11.10 -11.38 1.85
C ALA A 185 -10.48 -10.99 3.20
N ARG A 186 -10.80 -11.73 4.28
CA ARG A 186 -10.16 -11.53 5.60
C ARG A 186 -8.68 -11.88 5.56
N ILE A 187 -8.32 -13.02 4.98
CA ILE A 187 -6.92 -13.45 4.84
C ILE A 187 -6.12 -12.36 4.10
N VAL A 188 -6.67 -11.77 3.03
CA VAL A 188 -6.01 -10.66 2.32
C VAL A 188 -5.90 -9.41 3.16
N GLN A 189 -6.95 -9.03 3.89
CA GLN A 189 -6.90 -7.87 4.78
C GLN A 189 -5.83 -8.04 5.87
N TYR A 190 -5.76 -9.23 6.50
CA TYR A 190 -4.74 -9.54 7.50
C TYR A 190 -3.33 -9.69 6.91
N ALA A 191 -3.19 -10.29 5.71
CA ALA A 191 -1.90 -10.40 5.02
C ALA A 191 -1.39 -9.02 4.58
N THR A 192 -2.27 -8.14 4.11
CA THR A 192 -1.94 -6.75 3.77
C THR A 192 -1.53 -5.98 5.02
N ALA A 193 -2.26 -6.14 6.12
CA ALA A 193 -1.90 -5.54 7.41
C ALA A 193 -0.53 -6.03 7.91
N ALA A 194 -0.29 -7.34 7.87
CA ALA A 194 1.00 -7.93 8.21
C ALA A 194 2.13 -7.42 7.29
N GLY A 195 1.85 -7.23 6.00
CA GLY A 195 2.76 -6.60 5.05
C GLY A 195 3.15 -5.17 5.44
N TYR A 196 2.17 -4.34 5.82
CA TYR A 196 2.44 -2.98 6.31
C TYR A 196 3.26 -2.96 7.60
N VAL A 197 2.96 -3.86 8.55
CA VAL A 197 3.76 -4.04 9.76
C VAL A 197 5.19 -4.45 9.41
N ASN A 198 5.38 -5.42 8.52
CA ASN A 198 6.69 -5.84 8.07
C ASN A 198 7.45 -4.71 7.36
N ALA A 199 6.77 -3.90 6.53
CA ALA A 199 7.37 -2.72 5.92
C ALA A 199 7.85 -1.69 6.96
N ALA A 200 7.06 -1.43 8.01
CA ALA A 200 7.45 -0.57 9.11
C ALA A 200 8.68 -1.12 9.88
N PHE A 201 8.73 -2.43 10.14
CA PHE A 201 9.92 -3.08 10.71
C PHE A 201 11.14 -2.96 9.79
N GLY A 202 10.97 -3.14 8.48
CA GLY A 202 12.02 -2.92 7.49
C GLY A 202 12.59 -1.50 7.58
N MET A 203 11.73 -0.47 7.69
CA MET A 203 12.17 0.92 7.86
C MET A 203 12.91 1.15 9.18
N TYR A 204 12.50 0.49 10.27
CA TYR A 204 13.22 0.52 11.55
C TYR A 204 14.64 -0.04 11.42
N PHE A 205 14.77 -1.22 10.78
CA PHE A 205 16.07 -1.84 10.58
C PHE A 205 16.95 -1.04 9.61
N ALA A 206 16.39 -0.53 8.51
CA ALA A 206 17.08 0.38 7.62
C ALA A 206 17.65 1.56 8.41
N ARG A 207 16.81 2.28 9.17
CA ARG A 207 17.26 3.41 10.00
C ARG A 207 18.39 3.02 10.95
N ARG A 208 18.25 1.90 11.65
CA ARG A 208 19.26 1.44 12.62
C ARG A 208 20.60 1.15 11.93
N TRP A 209 20.59 0.45 10.81
CA TRP A 209 21.80 0.09 10.09
C TRP A 209 22.42 1.31 9.39
N THR A 210 21.61 2.17 8.77
CA THR A 210 22.08 3.38 8.09
C THR A 210 22.70 4.37 9.07
N ASN A 211 22.20 4.45 10.30
CA ASN A 211 22.79 5.29 11.35
C ASN A 211 24.16 4.78 11.82
N GLU A 212 24.42 3.47 11.71
CA GLU A 212 25.71 2.93 12.10
C GLU A 212 26.80 3.20 11.05
N PHE A 213 26.41 3.20 9.78
CA PHE A 213 27.34 3.39 8.65
C PHE A 213 27.27 4.78 8.02
N GLN A 214 26.38 5.65 8.50
CA GLN A 214 26.12 6.99 7.97
C GLN A 214 25.71 7.00 6.48
N TYR A 215 25.37 5.87 5.88
CA TYR A 215 24.91 5.78 4.50
C TYR A 215 23.38 5.92 4.42
N GLY A 216 22.86 6.95 3.76
CA GLY A 216 21.42 7.11 3.55
C GLY A 216 20.61 7.39 4.82
N ALA A 217 21.29 7.80 5.92
CA ALA A 217 20.69 7.95 7.24
C ALA A 217 19.48 8.92 7.26
N SER A 218 19.59 10.07 6.58
CA SER A 218 18.49 11.05 6.52
C SER A 218 17.25 10.51 5.81
N LEU A 219 17.43 9.73 4.73
CA LEU A 219 16.33 9.11 4.01
C LEU A 219 15.65 8.03 4.85
N ALA A 220 16.44 7.14 5.47
CA ALA A 220 15.90 6.07 6.30
C ALA A 220 15.23 6.59 7.58
N ASP A 221 15.77 7.65 8.20
CA ASP A 221 15.15 8.34 9.34
C ASP A 221 13.84 9.01 8.93
N ALA A 222 13.78 9.69 7.78
CA ALA A 222 12.56 10.28 7.25
C ALA A 222 11.50 9.23 6.94
N MET A 223 11.86 8.13 6.28
CA MET A 223 10.95 7.00 6.03
C MET A 223 10.40 6.41 7.33
N PHE A 224 11.24 6.21 8.33
CA PHE A 224 10.81 5.67 9.62
C PHE A 224 9.94 6.66 10.42
N ARG A 225 10.25 7.96 10.43
CA ARG A 225 9.47 8.94 11.21
C ARG A 225 8.15 9.33 10.55
N VAL A 226 8.11 9.30 9.22
CA VAL A 226 6.97 9.84 8.46
C VAL A 226 6.15 8.71 7.86
N VAL A 227 6.77 7.78 7.12
CA VAL A 227 6.02 6.75 6.36
C VAL A 227 5.57 5.60 7.26
N ALA A 228 6.44 5.11 8.16
CA ALA A 228 6.09 3.95 9.00
C ALA A 228 4.86 4.19 9.91
N PRO A 229 4.70 5.34 10.60
CA PRO A 229 3.50 5.62 11.38
C PRO A 229 2.24 5.68 10.52
N THR A 230 2.33 6.22 9.30
CA THR A 230 1.21 6.28 8.37
C THR A 230 0.78 4.90 7.90
N LEU A 231 1.72 3.97 7.68
CA LEU A 231 1.42 2.57 7.39
C LEU A 231 0.77 1.86 8.58
N LEU A 232 1.27 2.09 9.80
CA LEU A 232 0.69 1.50 11.01
C LEU A 232 -0.71 2.04 11.30
N PHE A 233 -0.96 3.33 11.04
CA PHE A 233 -2.31 3.88 11.11
C PHE A 233 -3.26 3.21 10.10
N GLN A 234 -2.76 2.87 8.91
CA GLN A 234 -3.55 2.10 7.94
C GLN A 234 -3.90 0.70 8.45
N VAL A 235 -2.99 0.03 9.17
CA VAL A 235 -3.27 -1.25 9.86
C VAL A 235 -4.38 -1.09 10.90
N LEU A 236 -4.35 -0.02 11.69
CA LEU A 236 -5.39 0.29 12.68
C LEU A 236 -6.75 0.56 12.04
N LEU A 237 -6.81 0.98 10.78
CA LEU A 237 -8.06 1.10 10.04
C LEU A 237 -8.53 -0.25 9.46
N VAL A 238 -7.61 -1.07 8.94
CA VAL A 238 -7.90 -2.36 8.29
C VAL A 238 -8.34 -3.44 9.29
N VAL A 239 -7.69 -3.55 10.45
CA VAL A 239 -7.92 -4.67 11.38
C VAL A 239 -9.30 -4.62 12.06
N PRO A 240 -9.78 -3.48 12.60
CA PRO A 240 -11.11 -3.40 13.20
C PRO A 240 -12.23 -3.56 12.17
N THR A 241 -12.05 -3.04 10.96
CA THR A 241 -13.06 -3.10 9.90
C THR A 241 -13.21 -4.52 9.34
N ALA A 242 -12.10 -5.25 9.24
CA ALA A 242 -12.09 -6.70 8.98
C ALA A 242 -12.81 -7.48 10.09
N ALA A 243 -12.51 -7.20 11.36
CA ALA A 243 -13.09 -7.88 12.52
C ALA A 243 -14.61 -7.65 12.64
N LEU A 244 -15.09 -6.44 12.31
CA LEU A 244 -16.50 -6.05 12.39
C LEU A 244 -17.32 -6.38 11.13
N ARG A 245 -16.75 -7.06 10.13
CA ARG A 245 -17.40 -7.44 8.85
C ARG A 245 -17.96 -6.27 8.04
N ILE A 246 -17.36 -5.09 8.15
CA ILE A 246 -17.83 -3.88 7.46
C ILE A 246 -17.21 -3.84 6.05
N LYS A 247 -17.76 -4.62 5.11
CA LYS A 247 -17.16 -4.81 3.76
C LYS A 247 -17.33 -3.63 2.80
N ILE A 248 -18.56 -3.14 2.60
CA ILE A 248 -18.89 -2.16 1.55
C ILE A 248 -18.49 -0.73 1.95
N VAL A 249 -18.52 -0.43 3.25
CA VAL A 249 -18.17 0.90 3.81
C VAL A 249 -16.65 1.09 3.90
N PHE A 250 -15.84 0.02 3.89
CA PHE A 250 -14.39 0.14 4.04
C PHE A 250 -13.69 0.73 2.81
N TYR A 251 -13.95 0.17 1.62
CA TYR A 251 -13.34 0.64 0.36
C TYR A 251 -13.82 2.03 -0.05
N THR A 252 -15.04 2.40 0.37
CA THR A 252 -15.64 3.73 0.12
C THR A 252 -15.45 4.69 1.30
N SER A 253 -14.81 4.25 2.38
CA SER A 253 -14.60 5.09 3.57
C SER A 253 -13.78 6.32 3.22
N ILE A 254 -14.22 7.48 3.73
CA ILE A 254 -13.48 8.73 3.61
C ILE A 254 -12.09 8.58 4.24
N PHE A 255 -12.03 8.00 5.44
CA PHE A 255 -10.77 7.84 6.19
C PHE A 255 -9.76 7.00 5.43
N VAL A 256 -10.19 5.88 4.83
CA VAL A 256 -9.30 5.01 4.05
C VAL A 256 -8.77 5.75 2.82
N ARG A 257 -9.66 6.42 2.08
CA ARG A 257 -9.28 7.14 0.84
C ARG A 257 -8.33 8.32 1.10
N VAL A 258 -8.61 9.11 2.14
CA VAL A 258 -7.72 10.19 2.59
C VAL A 258 -6.38 9.60 3.03
N GLN A 259 -6.39 8.49 3.78
CA GLN A 259 -5.17 7.84 4.21
C GLN A 259 -4.33 7.31 3.05
N GLN A 260 -4.96 6.76 2.01
CA GLN A 260 -4.25 6.31 0.80
C GLN A 260 -3.51 7.46 0.11
N LEU A 261 -4.18 8.61 -0.04
CA LEU A 261 -3.55 9.81 -0.57
C LEU A 261 -2.41 10.30 0.34
N LEU A 262 -2.57 10.29 1.66
CA LEU A 262 -1.53 10.69 2.61
C LEU A 262 -0.30 9.78 2.53
N VAL A 263 -0.48 8.46 2.57
CA VAL A 263 0.63 7.49 2.49
C VAL A 263 1.45 7.71 1.22
N THR A 264 0.79 7.79 0.06
CA THR A 264 1.48 7.99 -1.22
C THR A 264 2.13 9.35 -1.33
N SER A 265 1.49 10.41 -0.82
CA SER A 265 2.07 11.76 -0.81
C SER A 265 3.32 11.83 0.06
N LEU A 266 3.28 11.25 1.27
CA LEU A 266 4.42 11.23 2.19
C LEU A 266 5.56 10.35 1.65
N LEU A 267 5.23 9.23 1.03
CA LEU A 267 6.23 8.36 0.40
C LEU A 267 6.86 9.05 -0.82
N ALA A 268 6.07 9.66 -1.71
CA ALA A 268 6.60 10.43 -2.84
C ALA A 268 7.46 11.60 -2.36
N TRP A 269 7.03 12.34 -1.34
CA TRP A 269 7.78 13.45 -0.78
C TRP A 269 9.11 12.99 -0.18
N THR A 270 9.13 11.93 0.64
CA THR A 270 10.37 11.42 1.24
C THR A 270 11.35 10.94 0.17
N LEU A 271 10.89 10.16 -0.80
CA LEU A 271 11.73 9.66 -1.90
C LEU A 271 12.24 10.77 -2.84
N TRP A 272 11.53 11.89 -2.96
CA TRP A 272 11.96 13.02 -3.78
C TRP A 272 12.89 14.00 -3.05
N LYS A 273 12.70 14.16 -1.74
CA LYS A 273 13.40 15.14 -0.91
C LYS A 273 14.76 14.65 -0.44
N TYR A 274 14.86 13.37 -0.08
CA TYR A 274 16.04 12.82 0.58
C TYR A 274 16.82 11.90 -0.38
N PRO A 275 18.02 12.30 -0.82
CA PRO A 275 18.89 11.44 -1.62
C PRO A 275 19.55 10.36 -0.76
N LEU A 276 19.94 9.27 -1.41
CA LEU A 276 20.83 8.26 -0.88
C LEU A 276 22.27 8.76 -1.01
N LYS A 277 22.84 9.25 0.10
CA LYS A 277 24.20 9.78 0.19
C LYS A 277 24.96 9.16 1.35
N GLU A 278 26.26 9.00 1.20
CA GLU A 278 27.17 8.84 2.33
C GLU A 278 27.17 10.15 3.11
N SER A 279 26.73 10.11 4.37
CA SER A 279 26.73 11.26 5.27
C SER A 279 28.12 11.48 5.88
N ALA A 280 29.18 11.17 5.14
CA ALA A 280 30.54 11.21 5.64
C ALA A 280 31.42 12.31 5.00
N ASP A 281 30.92 13.13 4.06
CA ASP A 281 31.70 14.22 3.40
C ASP A 281 30.77 15.24 2.68
N ASP A 282 30.71 16.56 2.88
CA ASP A 282 31.58 17.56 3.53
C ASP A 282 32.04 17.19 4.97
N GLU A 283 33.25 16.77 5.32
CA GLU A 283 34.51 16.35 4.67
C GLU A 283 35.27 15.49 5.75
N PRO A 284 36.52 15.01 5.58
CA PRO A 284 36.86 13.61 5.32
C PRO A 284 37.72 12.95 6.41
N VAL A 285 37.95 11.63 6.23
CA VAL A 285 39.03 10.82 6.83
C VAL A 285 39.40 11.22 8.26
N LEU A 286 38.90 10.46 9.25
CA LEU A 286 39.49 10.49 10.58
C LEU A 286 41.02 10.41 10.45
N PRO A 287 41.79 11.43 10.88
CA PRO A 287 43.24 11.31 10.88
C PRO A 287 43.60 10.09 11.72
N ALA A 288 44.67 9.38 11.35
CA ALA A 288 45.21 8.21 12.06
C ALA A 288 45.45 8.45 13.58
N LEU A 289 45.33 9.71 14.05
CA LEU A 289 45.32 10.13 15.44
C LEU A 289 44.18 9.55 16.29
N SER A 290 43.03 9.14 15.74
CA SER A 290 42.00 8.45 16.54
C SER A 290 42.34 6.98 16.85
N MET A 291 43.24 6.36 16.08
CA MET A 291 43.85 5.06 16.42
C MET A 291 44.99 5.20 17.44
N LEU A 292 45.68 6.36 17.48
CA LEU A 292 46.71 6.62 18.49
C LEU A 292 46.11 6.81 19.89
N TRP A 293 44.92 7.40 20.01
CA TRP A 293 44.25 7.59 21.30
C TRP A 293 43.72 6.28 21.94
N THR A 294 43.53 5.23 21.15
CA THR A 294 43.18 3.89 21.64
C THR A 294 44.40 3.00 21.89
N ALA A 295 45.53 3.24 21.20
CA ALA A 295 46.81 2.60 21.50
C ALA A 295 47.41 3.12 22.82
N GLU A 296 47.32 4.41 23.10
CA GLU A 296 47.86 5.03 24.33
C GLU A 296 47.13 4.54 25.59
N LYS A 297 45.82 4.27 25.50
CA LYS A 297 45.04 3.68 26.62
C LYS A 297 45.34 2.20 26.88
N ARG A 298 45.90 1.47 25.92
CA ARG A 298 46.36 0.08 26.13
C ARG A 298 47.79 0.01 26.68
N ALA A 299 48.62 1.00 26.39
CA ALA A 299 49.98 1.08 26.96
C ALA A 299 49.98 1.49 28.44
N VAL A 300 49.00 2.28 28.90
CA VAL A 300 48.88 2.70 30.31
C VAL A 300 48.23 1.62 31.21
N ALA A 301 47.69 0.54 30.63
CA ALA A 301 47.04 -0.54 31.36
C ALA A 301 47.87 -1.83 31.46
N ALA A 302 49.18 -1.79 31.15
CA ALA A 302 50.08 -2.90 31.43
C ALA A 302 50.53 -2.83 32.91
N PRO A 303 50.17 -3.80 33.76
CA PRO A 303 50.68 -3.85 35.12
C PRO A 303 52.18 -4.16 35.13
N CYS A 304 52.91 -3.44 35.97
CA CYS A 304 54.32 -3.69 36.24
C CYS A 304 54.56 -5.14 36.68
N THR A 305 55.49 -5.82 36.00
CA THR A 305 56.24 -6.97 36.52
C THR A 305 57.69 -6.80 36.15
#